data_AF-A0A386TAW9-F1
#
_entry.id   AF-A0A386TAW9-F1
#
_cell.length_a   1.000
_cell.length_b   1.000
_cell.length_c   1.000
_cell.angle_alpha   90.00
_cell.angle_beta   90.00
_cell.angle_gamma   90.00
#
_symmetry.space_group_name_H-M   'P 1'
#
loop_
_entity.id
_entity.type
_entity.pdbx_description
1 polymer ?
#
loop_
_entity_poly.entity_id
_entity_poly.type
_entity_poly.pdbx_seq_one_letter_code
_entity_poly.pdbx_strand_id
1 'polypeptide(L)' 'MSELPQFARFWMICRKPAGPGARTEPRQRYSTFNDAEHAASQLAESTGAPHLILESVAIIRPGDNTQKGLFP' A
#
# COMPACT_ATOMS: atom_id res chain seq x y z
N MET A 1 -12.04 -7.67 -0.64
CA MET A 1 -10.93 -8.19 0.21
C MET A 1 -9.92 -8.86 -0.71
N SER A 2 -8.63 -8.53 -0.60
CA SER A 2 -7.59 -9.02 -1.51
C SER A 2 -7.46 -10.55 -1.47
N GLU A 3 -7.21 -11.20 -2.60
CA GLU A 3 -6.96 -12.65 -2.74
C GLU A 3 -5.47 -13.01 -2.58
N LEU A 4 -4.61 -12.05 -2.22
CA LEU A 4 -3.18 -12.31 -2.10
C LEU A 4 -2.86 -13.30 -0.96
N PRO A 5 -1.83 -14.14 -1.10
CA PRO A 5 -1.27 -14.90 0.01
C PRO A 5 -0.83 -13.99 1.16
N GLN A 6 -0.85 -14.50 2.39
CA GLN A 6 -0.53 -13.68 3.58
C GLN A 6 0.86 -13.03 3.53
N PHE A 7 1.87 -13.71 2.97
CA PHE A 7 3.21 -13.15 2.80
C PHE A 7 3.26 -11.94 1.84
N ALA A 8 2.29 -11.85 0.94
CA ALA A 8 2.17 -10.80 -0.07
C ALA A 8 1.28 -9.64 0.42
N ARG A 9 0.59 -9.80 1.55
CA ARG A 9 -0.20 -8.74 2.19
C ARG A 9 0.66 -7.98 3.18
N PHE A 10 0.88 -6.71 2.90
CA PHE A 10 1.53 -5.79 3.80
C PHE A 10 0.89 -4.42 3.67
N TRP A 11 1.03 -3.65 4.74
CA TRP A 11 0.58 -2.28 4.78
C TRP A 11 1.77 -1.34 4.78
N MET A 12 1.59 -0.17 4.19
CA MET A 12 2.54 0.94 4.27
C MET A 12 1.76 2.23 4.53
N ILE A 13 2.47 3.29 4.90
CA ILE A 13 1.86 4.58 5.20
C ILE A 13 2.51 5.65 4.35
N CYS A 14 1.73 6.56 3.77
CA CYS A 14 2.24 7.76 3.11
C CYS A 14 1.41 8.99 3.49
N ARG A 15 1.98 10.18 3.33
CA ARG A 15 1.21 11.42 3.40
C ARG A 15 0.23 11.47 2.24
N LYS A 16 -0.99 11.95 2.47
CA LYS A 16 -1.98 12.16 1.41
C LYS A 16 -1.37 13.04 0.30
N PRO A 17 -1.28 12.56 -0.95
CA PRO A 17 -0.74 13.35 -2.06
C PRO A 17 -1.62 14.60 -2.29
N ALA A 18 -0.98 15.76 -2.50
CA ALA A 18 -1.68 17.03 -2.71
C ALA A 18 -2.12 17.28 -4.16
N GLY A 19 -1.72 16.42 -5.10
CA GLY A 19 -2.09 16.54 -6.51
C GLY A 19 -1.49 15.41 -7.38
N PRO A 20 -1.82 15.39 -8.68
CA PRO A 20 -1.25 14.44 -9.63
C PRO A 20 0.29 14.55 -9.67
N GLY A 21 0.98 13.42 -9.60
CA GLY A 21 2.45 13.38 -9.62
C GLY A 21 3.14 13.76 -8.29
N ALA A 22 2.39 14.09 -7.23
CA ALA A 22 2.97 14.28 -5.91
C ALA A 22 3.62 12.97 -5.42
N ARG A 23 4.88 13.08 -4.99
CA ARG A 23 5.67 11.92 -4.59
C ARG A 23 5.09 11.27 -3.34
N THR A 24 4.76 9.99 -3.43
CA THR A 24 4.49 9.14 -2.27
C THR A 24 5.78 8.45 -1.85
N GLU A 25 6.15 8.57 -0.57
CA GLU A 25 7.31 7.88 -0.01
C GLU A 25 6.91 6.97 1.16
N PRO A 26 6.14 5.91 0.92
CA PRO A 26 5.94 4.88 1.93
C PRO A 26 7.25 4.12 2.14
N ARG A 27 7.89 4.29 3.31
CA ARG A 27 9.22 3.70 3.61
C ARG A 27 9.15 2.45 4.49
N GLN A 28 8.13 2.35 5.33
CA GLN A 28 7.99 1.26 6.30
C GLN A 28 6.87 0.31 5.90
N ARG A 29 7.13 -1.00 6.07
CA ARG A 29 6.15 -2.08 5.92
C ARG A 29 5.65 -2.52 7.28
N TYR A 30 4.35 -2.76 7.37
CA TYR A 30 3.65 -3.28 8.53
C TYR A 30 3.02 -4.63 8.17
N SER A 31 3.14 -5.60 9.08
CA SER A 31 2.62 -6.96 8.91
C SER A 31 1.14 -7.09 9.23
N THR A 32 0.56 -6.13 9.96
CA THR A 32 -0.86 -6.09 10.29
C THR A 32 -1.45 -4.71 10.00
N PHE A 33 -2.76 -4.67 9.73
CA PHE A 33 -3.48 -3.41 9.58
C PHE A 33 -3.46 -2.59 10.87
N ASN A 34 -3.60 -3.24 12.03
CA ASN A 34 -3.63 -2.57 13.33
C ASN A 34 -2.33 -1.81 13.64
N ASP A 35 -1.18 -2.39 13.32
CA ASP A 35 0.12 -1.71 13.50
C ASP A 35 0.24 -0.49 12.56
N ALA A 36 -0.25 -0.63 11.32
CA ALA A 36 -0.26 0.45 10.35
C ALA A 36 -1.21 1.58 10.76
N GLU A 37 -2.37 1.26 11.32
CA GLU A 37 -3.36 2.23 11.80
C GLU A 37 -2.81 3.03 12.98
N HIS A 38 -2.25 2.34 13.97
CA HIS A 38 -1.64 3.00 15.13
C HIS A 38 -0.48 3.93 14.71
N ALA A 39 0.40 3.47 13.82
CA ALA A 39 1.49 4.29 13.33
C ALA A 39 1.01 5.47 12.46
N ALA A 40 -0.05 5.28 11.66
CA ALA A 40 -0.62 6.35 10.83
C ALA A 40 -1.26 7.45 11.70
N SER A 41 -1.91 7.08 12.81
CA SER A 41 -2.44 8.02 13.79
C SER A 41 -1.33 8.88 14.39
N GLN A 42 -0.25 8.27 14.86
CA GLN A 42 0.90 9.00 15.42
C GLN A 42 1.56 9.94 14.40
N LEU A 43 1.68 9.50 13.14
CA LEU A 43 2.20 10.34 12.06
C LEU A 43 1.26 11.52 11.76
N ALA A 44 -0.05 11.31 11.77
CA ALA A 44 -1.02 12.39 11.56
C ALA A 44 -0.97 13.43 12.69
N GLU A 45 -0.88 13.00 13.94
CA GLU A 45 -0.75 13.88 15.11
C GLU A 45 0.56 14.68 15.07
N SER A 46 1.69 14.01 14.82
CA SER A 46 3.02 14.66 14.83
C SER A 46 3.24 15.64 13.68
N THR A 47 2.61 15.41 12.53
CA THR A 47 2.81 16.24 11.32
C THR A 47 1.67 17.23 11.07
N GLY A 48 0.55 17.10 11.77
CA GLY A 48 -0.67 17.88 11.52
C GLY A 48 -1.26 17.65 10.12
N ALA A 49 -1.00 16.50 9.49
CA ALA A 49 -1.37 16.23 8.11
C ALA A 49 -2.01 14.84 7.94
N PRO A 50 -2.97 14.69 7.01
CA PRO A 50 -3.59 13.40 6.73
C PRO A 50 -2.58 12.40 6.16
N HIS A 51 -2.57 11.20 6.73
CA HIS A 51 -1.82 10.05 6.28
C HIS A 51 -2.78 8.98 5.76
N LEU A 52 -2.33 8.24 4.74
CA LEU A 52 -3.06 7.16 4.11
C LEU A 52 -2.37 5.83 4.42
N ILE A 53 -3.18 4.81 4.71
CA ILE A 53 -2.72 3.43 4.79
C ILE A 53 -2.88 2.81 3.40
N LEU A 54 -1.81 2.23 2.88
CA LEU A 54 -1.76 1.55 1.60
C LEU A 54 -1.70 0.04 1.85
N GLU A 55 -2.63 -0.72 1.28
CA GLU A 55 -2.59 -2.18 1.26
C GLU A 55 -2.03 -2.65 -0.08
N SER A 56 -1.10 -3.61 -0.04
CA SER A 56 -0.72 -4.36 -1.23
C SER A 56 -1.89 -5.19 -1.73
N VAL A 57 -2.40 -4.90 -2.93
CA VAL A 57 -3.52 -5.65 -3.54
C VAL A 57 -3.08 -6.62 -4.63
N ALA A 58 -1.89 -6.40 -5.21
CA ALA A 58 -1.26 -7.28 -6.19
C ALA A 58 0.28 -7.18 -6.10
N ILE A 59 0.98 -8.20 -6.59
CA ILE A 59 2.42 -8.16 -6.86
C ILE A 59 2.60 -8.40 -8.35
N ILE A 60 3.30 -7.50 -9.04
CA ILE A 60 3.64 -7.63 -10.45
C ILE A 60 5.15 -7.81 -10.56
N ARG A 61 5.61 -8.88 -11.19
CA ARG A 61 7.03 -9.14 -11.45
C ARG A 61 7.38 -8.78 -12.90
N PRO A 62 8.62 -8.36 -13.18
CA PRO A 62 9.09 -8.23 -14.55
C PRO A 62 8.91 -9.56 -15.29
N GLY A 63 8.22 -9.54 -16.43
CA GLY A 63 7.92 -10.75 -17.19
C GLY A 63 6.62 -11.47 -16.79
N ASP A 64 5.83 -10.97 -15.83
CA ASP A 64 4.44 -11.40 -15.56
C ASP A 64 3.47 -10.99 -16.70
N ASN A 65 3.93 -11.07 -17.95
CA ASN A 65 3.07 -11.19 -19.13
C ASN A 65 2.46 -12.60 -19.16
N THR A 66 1.81 -13.03 -18.09
CA THR A 66 0.92 -14.18 -18.12
C THR A 66 -0.36 -13.76 -18.81
N GLN A 67 -0.34 -13.95 -20.13
CA GLN A 67 -1.44 -14.52 -20.91
C GLN A 67 -2.83 -14.26 -20.31
N LYS A 68 -3.45 -13.13 -20.69
CA LYS A 68 -4.90 -13.16 -20.91
C LYS A 68 -5.13 -14.10 -22.08
N GLY A 69 -5.24 -15.39 -21.75
CA GLY A 69 -5.60 -16.44 -22.67
C GLY A 69 -6.82 -15.98 -23.45
N LEU A 70 -6.68 -16.05 -24.78
CA LEU A 70 -7.78 -16.20 -25.70
C LEU A 70 -8.71 -17.28 -25.12
N PHE A 71 -9.89 -16.87 -24.67
CA PHE A 71 -11.00 -17.81 -24.61
C PHE A 71 -11.56 -17.92 -26.04
N PRO A 72 -11.92 -19.12 -26.51
CA PRO A 72 -12.61 -19.31 -27.80
C PRO A 72 -13.98 -18.64 -27.82
#